data_AF-A0A7C8VB85-F1
#
_entry.id   AF-A0A7C8VB85-F1
#
_cell.length_a   1.000
_cell.length_b   1.000
_cell.length_c   1.000
_cell.angle_alpha   90.00
_cell.angle_beta   90.00
_cell.angle_gamma   90.00
#
_symmetry.space_group_name_H-M   'P 1'
#
loop_
_entity.id
_entity.type
_entity.pdbx_description
1 polymer ?
#
loop_
_entity_poly.entity_id
_entity_poly.type
_entity_poly.pdbx_seq_one_letter_code
_entity_poly.pdbx_strand_id
1 'polypeptide(L)'
;MVPNRGDFFEFLSTAAARATKDKNAQRALNNLTLTHADGPDRGLSYEDREIMLECRRKTRGYTQTGASIGLFLGLGAAVLSLRRRRLAFRNLRAMQGKGATIRFPDGREEIITNFPPGVRPSFMRNFMTFSFFGFTSYALGGLVGSSYGQKDLREYKAQHPDAVKRINAWERKSVISMLKLALEKLEEVDGEWSERDNINVKEEGRGFDSWPPPDNPPPEFPRSF
;
A
#
# COMPACT_ATOMS: atom_id res chain seq x y z
N MET A 1 -12.78 23.94 0.39
CA MET A 1 -12.70 23.63 1.83
C MET A 1 -11.56 22.65 2.05
N VAL A 2 -10.50 23.06 2.73
CA VAL A 2 -9.34 22.20 3.02
C VAL A 2 -9.61 21.47 4.34
N PRO A 3 -9.70 20.13 4.37
CA PRO A 3 -9.95 19.40 5.61
C PRO A 3 -8.81 19.59 6.62
N ASN A 4 -9.16 19.65 7.89
CA ASN A 4 -8.27 20.05 8.97
C ASN A 4 -7.27 18.93 9.30
N ARG A 5 -6.10 19.29 9.86
CA ARG A 5 -4.93 18.39 10.02
C ARG A 5 -5.15 17.15 10.92
N GLY A 6 -6.27 17.06 11.64
CA GLY A 6 -6.66 15.90 12.44
C GLY A 6 -7.41 14.83 11.64
N ASP A 7 -8.21 15.24 10.65
CA ASP A 7 -9.20 14.37 10.01
C ASP A 7 -8.55 13.35 9.06
N PHE A 8 -7.39 13.68 8.49
CA PHE A 8 -6.67 12.77 7.60
C PHE A 8 -6.00 11.61 8.35
N PHE A 9 -5.47 11.86 9.55
CA PHE A 9 -4.89 10.81 10.40
C PHE A 9 -5.98 9.95 11.04
N GLU A 10 -7.13 10.55 11.39
CA GLU A 10 -8.30 9.77 11.79
C GLU A 10 -8.86 8.94 10.64
N PHE A 11 -8.93 9.48 9.43
CA PHE A 11 -9.37 8.74 8.24
C PHE A 11 -8.43 7.58 7.92
N LEU A 12 -7.11 7.79 7.93
CA LEU A 12 -6.15 6.72 7.68
C LEU A 12 -6.14 5.67 8.79
N SER A 13 -6.27 6.07 10.06
CA SER A 13 -6.32 5.13 11.17
C SER A 13 -7.65 4.38 11.23
N THR A 14 -8.78 5.00 10.88
CA THR A 14 -10.09 4.34 10.77
C THR A 14 -10.20 3.45 9.53
N ALA A 15 -9.58 3.82 8.40
CA ALA A 15 -9.48 2.97 7.22
C ALA A 15 -8.57 1.75 7.50
N ALA A 16 -7.42 1.94 8.13
CA ALA A 16 -6.54 0.84 8.56
C ALA A 16 -7.18 -0.02 9.66
N ALA A 17 -7.95 0.59 10.57
CA ALA A 17 -8.73 -0.12 11.57
C ALA A 17 -9.89 -0.91 10.93
N ARG A 18 -10.56 -0.39 9.90
CA ARG A 18 -11.60 -1.13 9.16
C ARG A 18 -11.01 -2.31 8.39
N ALA A 19 -9.83 -2.14 7.76
CA ALA A 19 -9.12 -3.23 7.09
C ALA A 19 -8.65 -4.34 8.05
N THR A 20 -8.43 -4.04 9.33
CA THR A 20 -7.96 -5.00 10.34
C THR A 20 -9.06 -5.55 11.25
N LYS A 21 -10.22 -4.88 11.34
CA LYS A 21 -11.32 -5.18 12.27
C LYS A 21 -12.41 -6.06 11.67
N ASP A 22 -12.32 -6.44 10.40
CA ASP A 22 -13.26 -7.39 9.80
C ASP A 22 -12.96 -8.81 10.28
N LYS A 23 -13.25 -9.05 11.57
CA LYS A 23 -13.12 -10.34 12.24
C LYS A 23 -13.99 -11.39 11.55
N ASN A 24 -15.03 -10.99 10.83
CA ASN A 24 -15.86 -11.87 10.03
C ASN A 24 -15.17 -12.29 8.73
N ALA A 25 -14.45 -11.39 8.05
CA ALA A 25 -13.59 -11.77 6.94
C ALA A 25 -12.43 -12.68 7.38
N GLN A 26 -11.79 -12.38 8.53
CA GLN A 26 -10.74 -13.23 9.10
C GLN A 26 -11.27 -14.58 9.61
N ARG A 27 -12.47 -14.61 10.21
CA ARG A 27 -13.15 -15.86 10.60
C ARG A 27 -13.64 -16.64 9.39
N ALA A 28 -14.09 -15.98 8.33
CA ALA A 28 -14.44 -16.62 7.08
C ALA A 28 -13.19 -17.23 6.44
N LEU A 29 -12.05 -16.53 6.44
CA LEU A 29 -10.78 -17.07 5.96
C LEU A 29 -10.28 -18.24 6.82
N ASN A 30 -10.28 -18.10 8.15
CA ASN A 30 -9.87 -19.16 9.07
C ASN A 30 -10.81 -20.37 8.99
N ASN A 31 -12.11 -20.15 8.90
CA ASN A 31 -13.09 -21.21 8.71
C ASN A 31 -12.90 -21.84 7.33
N LEU A 32 -12.68 -21.09 6.24
CA LEU A 32 -12.40 -21.67 4.92
C LEU A 32 -11.13 -22.53 4.90
N THR A 33 -10.10 -22.16 5.66
CA THR A 33 -8.91 -23.00 5.86
C THR A 33 -9.17 -24.23 6.74
N LEU A 34 -10.22 -24.23 7.56
CA LEU A 34 -10.57 -25.30 8.52
C LEU A 34 -11.71 -26.22 8.02
N THR A 35 -12.68 -25.72 7.24
CA THR A 35 -13.82 -26.50 6.70
C THR A 35 -13.38 -27.30 5.48
N HIS A 36 -12.44 -26.77 4.70
CA HIS A 36 -11.60 -27.59 3.84
C HIS A 36 -10.39 -28.10 4.64
N ALA A 37 -10.61 -28.75 5.78
CA ALA A 37 -9.60 -29.60 6.44
C ALA A 37 -9.42 -30.95 5.71
N ASP A 38 -10.16 -31.18 4.63
CA ASP A 38 -9.74 -31.91 3.41
C ASP A 38 -8.85 -31.02 2.52
N GLY A 39 -8.11 -30.11 3.16
CA GLY A 39 -7.41 -29.02 2.54
C GLY A 39 -6.17 -29.48 1.81
N PRO A 40 -5.56 -28.58 1.03
CA PRO A 40 -4.37 -28.91 0.25
C PRO A 40 -3.34 -29.65 1.12
N ASP A 41 -3.21 -29.28 2.39
CA ASP A 41 -2.51 -29.92 3.49
C ASP A 41 -2.47 -31.47 3.52
N ARG A 42 -3.51 -32.19 3.11
CA ARG A 42 -3.52 -33.68 3.17
C ARG A 42 -2.58 -34.35 2.16
N GLY A 43 -2.01 -33.59 1.22
CA GLY A 43 -1.04 -34.11 0.24
C GLY A 43 0.43 -33.94 0.62
N LEU A 44 0.76 -33.24 1.71
CA LEU A 44 2.13 -32.94 2.10
C LEU A 44 2.59 -33.82 3.27
N SER A 45 3.78 -34.41 3.15
CA SER A 45 4.43 -35.10 4.27
C SER A 45 4.72 -34.12 5.42
N TYR A 46 4.80 -34.63 6.65
CA TYR A 46 5.19 -33.82 7.82
C TYR A 46 6.55 -33.14 7.59
N GLU A 47 7.49 -33.87 6.98
CA GLU A 47 8.82 -33.38 6.60
C GLU A 47 8.74 -32.20 5.62
N ASP A 48 7.87 -32.28 4.61
CA ASP A 48 7.71 -31.20 3.62
C ASP A 48 7.17 -29.92 4.28
N ARG A 49 6.28 -30.05 5.27
CA ARG A 49 5.75 -28.91 6.05
C ARG A 49 6.83 -28.26 6.90
N GLU A 50 7.70 -29.06 7.52
CA GLU A 50 8.80 -28.56 8.32
C GLU A 50 9.80 -27.78 7.45
N ILE A 51 10.14 -28.31 6.28
CA ILE A 51 10.97 -27.64 5.26
C ILE A 51 10.35 -26.28 4.87
N MET A 52 9.04 -26.22 4.61
CA MET A 52 8.36 -24.95 4.30
C MET A 52 8.41 -23.96 5.46
N LEU A 53 8.20 -24.42 6.70
CA LEU A 53 8.26 -23.60 7.90
C LEU A 53 9.67 -23.08 8.16
N GLU A 54 10.69 -23.90 7.93
CA GLU A 54 12.09 -23.50 8.05
C GLU A 54 12.48 -22.47 6.99
N CYS A 55 12.10 -22.71 5.72
CA CYS A 55 12.27 -21.76 4.62
C CYS A 55 11.67 -20.38 4.96
N ARG A 56 10.45 -20.37 5.52
CA ARG A 56 9.75 -19.16 5.94
C ARG A 56 10.46 -18.48 7.11
N ARG A 57 10.89 -19.25 8.11
CA ARG A 57 11.62 -18.75 9.29
C ARG A 57 12.94 -18.09 8.88
N LYS A 58 13.75 -18.75 8.04
CA LYS A 58 15.02 -18.20 7.52
C LYS A 58 14.82 -16.90 6.77
N THR A 59 13.92 -16.90 5.78
CA THR A 59 13.64 -15.69 4.96
C THR A 59 13.17 -14.53 5.83
N ARG A 60 12.28 -14.80 6.79
CA ARG A 60 11.80 -13.80 7.74
C ARG A 60 12.92 -13.27 8.63
N GLY A 61 13.77 -14.16 9.15
CA GLY A 61 14.92 -13.79 9.97
C GLY A 61 15.85 -12.81 9.27
N TYR A 62 16.31 -13.14 8.05
CA TYR A 62 17.19 -12.25 7.29
C TYR A 62 16.53 -10.93 6.90
N THR A 63 15.24 -10.95 6.52
CA THR A 63 14.49 -9.74 6.19
C THR A 63 14.35 -8.83 7.41
N GLN A 64 14.02 -9.39 8.58
CA GLN A 64 13.87 -8.62 9.82
C GLN A 64 15.21 -8.02 10.27
N THR A 65 16.29 -8.80 10.22
CA THR A 65 17.64 -8.33 10.55
C THR A 65 18.11 -7.25 9.57
N GLY A 66 17.90 -7.43 8.27
CA GLY A 66 18.22 -6.42 7.27
C GLY A 66 17.43 -5.13 7.48
N ALA A 67 16.14 -5.24 7.76
CA ALA A 67 15.27 -4.09 7.96
C ALA A 67 15.61 -3.31 9.25
N SER A 68 15.98 -4.00 10.34
CA SER A 68 16.43 -3.33 11.56
C SER A 68 17.74 -2.59 11.34
N ILE A 69 18.73 -3.21 10.70
CA ILE A 69 20.00 -2.57 10.32
C ILE A 69 19.74 -1.35 9.43
N GLY A 70 18.89 -1.49 8.41
CA GLY A 70 18.49 -0.41 7.53
C GLY A 70 17.85 0.76 8.28
N LEU A 71 16.97 0.48 9.24
CA LEU A 71 16.32 1.51 10.06
C LEU A 71 17.33 2.29 10.92
N PHE A 72 18.28 1.60 11.57
CA PHE A 72 19.34 2.26 12.33
C PHE A 72 20.22 3.14 11.44
N LEU A 73 20.59 2.66 10.25
CA LEU A 73 21.39 3.41 9.30
C LEU A 73 20.65 4.65 8.79
N GLY A 74 19.34 4.53 8.51
CA GLY A 74 18.50 5.65 8.07
C GLY A 74 18.30 6.70 9.15
N LEU A 75 18.09 6.29 10.41
CA LEU A 75 18.05 7.21 11.54
C LEU A 75 19.38 7.96 11.70
N GLY A 76 20.51 7.25 11.59
CA GLY A 76 21.84 7.86 11.58
C GLY A 76 22.02 8.89 10.47
N ALA A 77 21.61 8.56 9.25
CA ALA A 77 21.64 9.46 8.09
C ALA A 77 20.73 10.68 8.27
N ALA A 78 19.53 10.50 8.84
CA ALA A 78 18.60 11.59 9.15
C ALA A 78 19.21 12.56 10.17
N VAL A 79 19.83 12.04 11.24
CA VAL A 79 20.52 12.85 12.26
C VAL A 79 21.70 13.62 11.65
N LEU A 80 22.52 12.97 10.83
CA LEU A 80 23.64 13.62 10.13
C LEU A 80 23.15 14.73 9.18
N SER A 81 22.08 14.49 8.42
CA SER A 81 21.47 15.47 7.53
C SER A 81 20.97 16.71 8.30
N LEU A 82 20.32 16.49 9.45
CA LEU A 82 19.88 17.57 10.34
C LEU A 82 21.05 18.38 10.90
N ARG A 83 22.13 17.71 11.34
CA ARG A 83 23.34 18.37 11.84
C ARG A 83 23.97 19.26 10.76
N ARG A 84 24.13 18.74 9.53
CA ARG A 84 24.69 19.51 8.41
C ARG A 84 23.82 20.72 8.06
N ARG A 85 22.50 20.57 8.04
CA ARG A 85 21.56 21.69 7.80
C ARG A 85 21.65 22.75 8.89
N ARG A 86 21.73 22.36 10.17
CA ARG A 86 21.90 23.31 11.29
C ARG A 86 23.22 24.07 11.19
N LEU A 87 24.31 23.38 10.84
CA LEU A 87 25.62 24.01 10.62
C LEU A 87 25.59 25.00 9.45
N ALA A 88 25.02 24.60 8.31
CA ALA A 88 24.84 25.49 7.17
C ALA A 88 24.04 26.74 7.54
N PHE A 89 22.93 26.57 8.26
CA PHE A 89 22.12 27.69 8.74
C PHE A 89 22.88 28.61 9.71
N ARG A 90 23.68 28.04 10.62
CA ARG A 90 24.53 28.81 11.54
C ARG A 90 25.57 29.62 10.78
N ASN A 91 26.20 29.03 9.77
CA ASN A 91 27.19 29.72 8.94
C ASN A 91 26.54 30.84 8.13
N LEU A 92 25.35 30.60 7.56
CA LEU A 92 24.57 31.63 6.85
C LEU A 92 24.15 32.77 7.80
N ARG A 93 23.68 32.47 9.01
CA ARG A 93 23.41 33.50 10.04
C ARG A 93 24.66 34.28 10.44
N ALA A 94 25.80 33.61 10.57
CA ALA A 94 27.06 34.28 10.88
C ALA A 94 27.53 35.20 9.75
N MET A 95 27.28 34.83 8.49
CA MET A 95 27.50 35.69 7.31
C MET A 95 26.55 36.90 7.28
N GLN A 96 25.30 36.73 7.72
CA GLN A 96 24.37 37.86 7.88
C GLN A 96 24.87 38.88 8.91
N GLY A 97 25.36 38.43 10.06
CA GLY A 97 25.87 39.31 11.11
C GLY A 97 27.12 40.12 10.70
N LYS A 98 27.81 39.71 9.63
CA LYS A 98 28.99 40.40 9.10
C LYS A 98 28.68 41.35 7.93
N GLY A 99 27.45 41.40 7.42
CA GLY A 99 27.06 42.30 6.32
C GLY A 99 27.85 42.03 5.04
N ALA A 100 27.46 41.02 4.26
CA ALA A 100 28.07 40.80 2.95
C ALA A 100 27.54 41.84 1.94
N THR A 101 28.33 42.89 1.71
CA THR A 101 28.05 43.91 0.68
C THR A 101 28.45 43.37 -0.68
N ILE A 102 27.50 43.27 -1.61
CA ILE A 102 27.82 43.04 -3.02
C ILE A 102 27.81 44.41 -3.71
N ARG A 103 28.96 44.82 -4.27
CA ARG A 103 29.04 46.00 -5.13
C ARG A 103 28.60 45.62 -6.53
N PHE A 104 27.50 46.20 -6.98
CA PHE A 104 27.11 46.06 -8.38
C PHE A 104 28.03 46.89 -9.28
N PRO A 105 28.19 46.52 -10.56
CA PRO A 105 28.96 47.31 -11.53
C PRO A 105 28.48 48.76 -11.66
N ASP A 106 27.22 49.02 -11.30
CA ASP A 106 26.55 50.32 -11.28
C ASP A 106 26.83 51.14 -9.99
N GLY A 107 27.78 50.71 -9.15
CA GLY A 107 28.19 51.43 -7.93
C GLY A 107 27.18 51.37 -6.77
N ARG A 108 26.01 50.78 -6.96
CA ARG A 108 25.04 50.51 -5.90
C ARG A 108 25.53 49.39 -4.98
N GLU A 109 25.51 49.66 -3.68
CA GLU A 109 25.77 48.69 -2.62
C GLU A 109 24.44 48.26 -2.01
N GLU A 110 24.03 47.01 -2.20
CA GLU A 110 22.87 46.45 -1.50
C GLU A 110 23.33 45.40 -0.47
N ILE A 111 22.81 45.55 0.75
CA ILE A 111 23.01 44.57 1.81
C ILE A 111 21.98 43.47 1.60
N ILE A 112 22.43 42.23 1.36
CA ILE A 112 21.53 41.08 1.28
C ILE A 112 21.10 40.70 2.70
N THR A 113 20.09 41.40 3.22
CA THR A 113 19.59 41.19 4.59
C THR A 113 18.41 40.21 4.64
N ASN A 114 18.03 39.56 3.53
CA ASN A 114 16.89 38.64 3.52
C ASN A 114 17.17 37.37 2.69
N PHE A 115 17.48 36.27 3.37
CA PHE A 115 17.38 34.94 2.77
C PHE A 115 15.93 34.44 2.86
N PRO A 116 15.44 33.71 1.84
CA PRO A 116 14.08 33.20 1.80
C PRO A 116 13.76 32.27 2.99
N PRO A 117 12.50 32.26 3.46
CA PRO A 117 12.07 31.51 4.65
C PRO A 117 12.30 29.99 4.54
N GLY A 118 12.48 29.44 3.33
CA GLY A 118 12.73 28.02 3.07
C GLY A 118 14.04 27.48 3.65
N VAL A 119 15.00 28.33 4.03
CA VAL A 119 16.27 27.87 4.61
C VAL A 119 16.13 27.58 6.12
N ARG A 120 15.09 28.10 6.78
CA ARG A 120 14.89 27.91 8.22
C ARG A 120 14.61 26.43 8.57
N PRO A 121 15.20 25.90 9.64
CA PRO A 121 14.82 24.58 10.15
C PRO A 121 13.35 24.61 10.58
N SER A 122 12.50 23.83 9.90
CA SER A 122 11.06 23.71 10.17
C SER A 122 10.68 22.30 10.62
N PHE A 123 9.62 22.19 11.42
CA PHE A 123 9.13 20.91 11.96
C PHE A 123 8.69 19.96 10.83
N MET A 124 7.89 20.45 9.88
CA MET A 124 7.40 19.66 8.74
C MET A 124 8.55 19.05 7.92
N ARG A 125 9.61 19.81 7.66
CA ARG A 125 10.77 19.32 6.91
C ARG A 125 11.55 18.26 7.68
N ASN A 126 11.65 18.39 8.99
CA ASN A 126 12.31 17.39 9.83
C ASN A 126 11.50 16.09 9.87
N PHE A 127 10.18 16.17 10.00
CA PHE A 127 9.29 15.00 9.92
C PHE A 127 9.46 14.26 8.59
N MET A 128 9.36 14.98 7.47
CA MET A 128 9.58 14.40 6.14
C MET A 128 10.96 13.73 6.02
N THR A 129 12.00 14.32 6.61
CA THR A 129 13.34 13.74 6.60
C THR A 129 13.37 12.42 7.37
N PHE A 130 12.80 12.35 8.56
CA PHE A 130 12.76 11.11 9.35
C PHE A 130 11.87 10.04 8.72
N SER A 131 10.70 10.41 8.20
CA SER A 131 9.80 9.47 7.51
C SER A 131 10.43 8.94 6.24
N PHE A 132 11.00 9.81 5.40
CA PHE A 132 11.62 9.39 4.15
C PHE A 132 12.84 8.51 4.41
N PHE A 133 13.79 8.97 5.24
CA PHE A 133 14.98 8.17 5.51
C PHE A 133 14.64 6.89 6.28
N GLY A 134 13.75 6.94 7.27
CA GLY A 134 13.35 5.76 8.03
C GLY A 134 12.64 4.72 7.17
N PHE A 135 11.61 5.13 6.40
CA PHE A 135 10.85 4.20 5.57
C PHE A 135 11.67 3.66 4.42
N THR A 136 12.41 4.53 3.73
CA THR A 136 13.25 4.12 2.58
C THR A 136 14.38 3.22 3.03
N SER A 137 15.04 3.52 4.16
CA SER A 137 16.13 2.68 4.65
C SER A 137 15.64 1.36 5.25
N TYR A 138 14.48 1.35 5.89
CA TYR A 138 13.84 0.12 6.37
C TYR A 138 13.46 -0.78 5.19
N ALA A 139 12.82 -0.22 4.16
CA ALA A 139 12.46 -0.95 2.95
C ALA A 139 13.69 -1.49 2.22
N LEU A 140 14.72 -0.65 2.00
CA LEU A 140 15.99 -1.07 1.40
C LEU A 140 16.68 -2.15 2.23
N GLY A 141 16.77 -1.97 3.55
CA GLY A 141 17.37 -2.94 4.46
C GLY A 141 16.63 -4.29 4.42
N GLY A 142 15.31 -4.25 4.39
CA GLY A 142 14.47 -5.44 4.25
C GLY A 142 14.68 -6.16 2.92
N LEU A 143 14.75 -5.43 1.80
CA LEU A 143 15.00 -6.01 0.48
C LEU A 143 16.39 -6.63 0.37
N VAL A 144 17.41 -5.96 0.92
CA VAL A 144 18.78 -6.49 0.95
C VAL A 144 18.81 -7.76 1.81
N GLY A 145 18.24 -7.73 3.01
CA GLY A 145 18.11 -8.90 3.88
C GLY A 145 17.36 -10.06 3.21
N SER A 146 16.26 -9.78 2.53
CA SER A 146 15.49 -10.77 1.78
C SER A 146 16.32 -11.40 0.65
N SER A 147 17.11 -10.59 -0.07
CA SER A 147 17.98 -11.08 -1.14
C SER A 147 19.07 -12.02 -0.62
N TYR A 148 19.64 -11.73 0.55
CA TYR A 148 20.56 -12.65 1.23
C TYR A 148 19.85 -13.93 1.67
N GLY A 149 18.65 -13.81 2.26
CA GLY A 149 17.83 -14.94 2.63
C GLY A 149 17.46 -15.83 1.45
N GLN A 150 17.26 -15.26 0.25
CA GLN A 150 17.01 -16.05 -0.97
C GLN A 150 18.21 -16.88 -1.41
N LYS A 151 19.46 -16.42 -1.18
CA LYS A 151 20.64 -17.21 -1.51
C LYS A 151 20.75 -18.44 -0.61
N ASP A 152 20.64 -18.24 0.69
CA ASP A 152 20.64 -19.34 1.69
C ASP A 152 19.45 -20.29 1.46
N LEU A 153 18.29 -19.76 1.08
CA LEU A 153 17.13 -20.55 0.71
C LEU A 153 17.36 -21.39 -0.56
N ARG A 154 18.07 -20.86 -1.56
CA ARG A 154 18.40 -21.63 -2.78
C ARG A 154 19.30 -22.81 -2.45
N GLU A 155 20.29 -22.60 -1.59
CA GLU A 155 21.18 -23.65 -1.12
C GLU A 155 20.43 -24.72 -0.31
N TYR A 156 19.59 -24.29 0.63
CA TYR A 156 18.75 -25.20 1.41
C TYR A 156 17.75 -25.98 0.52
N LYS A 157 17.13 -25.33 -0.47
CA LYS A 157 16.26 -26.02 -1.44
C LYS A 157 17.02 -27.01 -2.33
N ALA A 158 18.29 -26.75 -2.64
CA ALA A 158 19.11 -27.67 -3.42
C ALA A 158 19.43 -28.97 -2.65
N GLN A 159 19.43 -28.92 -1.31
CA GLN A 159 19.61 -30.10 -0.45
C GLN A 159 18.36 -31.00 -0.40
N HIS A 160 17.17 -30.45 -0.68
CA HIS A 160 15.89 -31.18 -0.65
C HIS A 160 15.10 -31.09 -1.98
N PRO A 161 15.66 -31.61 -3.10
CA PRO A 161 15.06 -31.41 -4.43
C PRO A 161 13.69 -32.08 -4.58
N ASP A 162 13.47 -33.23 -3.95
CA ASP A 162 12.20 -33.97 -4.09
C ASP A 162 11.08 -33.39 -3.23
N ALA A 163 11.40 -32.90 -2.03
CA ALA A 163 10.45 -32.15 -1.20
C ALA A 163 9.98 -30.89 -1.94
N VAL A 164 10.91 -30.16 -2.57
CA VAL A 164 10.59 -28.94 -3.34
C VAL A 164 9.64 -29.24 -4.51
N LYS A 165 9.81 -30.37 -5.22
CA LYS A 165 8.88 -30.77 -6.28
C LYS A 165 7.47 -31.01 -5.75
N ARG A 166 7.35 -31.72 -4.61
CA ARG A 166 6.05 -31.99 -3.97
C ARG A 166 5.37 -30.71 -3.49
N ILE A 167 6.13 -29.83 -2.83
CA ILE A 167 5.67 -28.51 -2.38
C ILE A 167 5.18 -27.68 -3.57
N ASN A 168 5.94 -27.60 -4.67
CA ASN A 168 5.53 -26.82 -5.85
C ASN A 168 4.25 -27.38 -6.50
N ALA A 169 4.11 -28.70 -6.58
CA ALA A 169 2.90 -29.33 -7.12
C ALA A 169 1.68 -29.03 -6.24
N TRP A 170 1.88 -29.03 -4.93
CA TRP A 170 0.88 -28.68 -3.94
C TRP A 170 0.49 -27.19 -3.99
N GLU A 171 1.45 -26.29 -4.11
CA GLU A 171 1.19 -24.84 -4.21
C GLU A 171 0.32 -24.52 -5.43
N ARG A 172 0.63 -25.12 -6.59
CA ARG A 172 -0.18 -24.96 -7.81
C ARG A 172 -1.63 -25.42 -7.60
N LYS A 173 -1.82 -26.60 -7.01
CA LYS A 173 -3.16 -27.13 -6.70
C LYS A 173 -3.90 -26.22 -5.73
N SER A 174 -3.21 -25.68 -4.74
CA SER A 174 -3.75 -24.77 -3.73
C SER A 174 -4.25 -23.46 -4.33
N VAL A 175 -3.46 -22.86 -5.25
CA VAL A 175 -3.86 -21.64 -5.97
C VAL A 175 -5.10 -21.89 -6.82
N ILE A 176 -5.14 -23.02 -7.54
CA ILE A 176 -6.30 -23.40 -8.35
C ILE A 176 -7.55 -23.57 -7.47
N SER A 177 -7.44 -24.22 -6.30
CA SER A 177 -8.57 -24.36 -5.39
C SER A 177 -9.05 -23.00 -4.84
N MET A 178 -8.14 -22.08 -4.55
CA MET A 178 -8.51 -20.73 -4.10
C MET A 178 -9.20 -19.92 -5.20
N LEU A 179 -8.75 -20.04 -6.46
CA LEU A 179 -9.37 -19.37 -7.60
C LEU A 179 -10.77 -19.91 -7.89
N LYS A 180 -10.96 -21.23 -7.80
CA LYS A 180 -12.29 -21.84 -7.93
C LYS A 180 -13.27 -21.34 -6.88
N LEU A 181 -12.80 -21.24 -5.63
CA LEU A 181 -13.60 -20.68 -4.54
C LEU A 181 -13.94 -19.20 -4.76
N ALA A 182 -12.98 -18.41 -5.27
CA ALA A 182 -13.22 -17.02 -5.59
C ALA A 182 -14.27 -16.88 -6.70
N LEU A 183 -14.24 -17.77 -7.70
CA LEU A 183 -15.23 -17.83 -8.77
C LEU A 183 -16.62 -18.18 -8.22
N GLU A 184 -16.72 -19.24 -7.41
CA GLU A 184 -17.98 -19.70 -6.80
C GLU A 184 -18.65 -18.57 -5.98
N LYS A 185 -17.85 -17.83 -5.21
CA LYS A 185 -18.35 -16.67 -4.46
C LYS A 185 -18.79 -15.52 -5.36
N LEU A 186 -18.12 -15.31 -6.49
CA LEU A 186 -18.52 -14.29 -7.46
C LEU A 186 -19.80 -14.69 -8.17
N GLU A 187 -19.97 -15.97 -8.50
CA GLU A 187 -21.20 -16.53 -9.08
C GLU A 187 -22.39 -16.43 -8.12
N GLU A 188 -22.19 -16.69 -6.82
CA GLU A 188 -23.21 -16.50 -5.78
C GLU A 188 -23.67 -15.04 -5.71
N VAL A 189 -22.72 -14.10 -5.69
CA VAL A 189 -23.02 -12.67 -5.67
C VAL A 189 -23.75 -12.25 -6.95
N ASP A 190 -23.28 -12.67 -8.12
CA ASP A 190 -23.91 -12.36 -9.42
C ASP A 190 -25.35 -12.90 -9.51
N GLY A 191 -25.59 -14.12 -8.99
CA GLY A 191 -26.92 -14.69 -8.84
C GLY A 191 -27.85 -13.84 -7.96
N GLU A 192 -27.32 -13.30 -6.85
CA GLU A 192 -28.07 -12.39 -5.96
C GLU A 192 -28.41 -11.06 -6.65
N TRP A 193 -27.52 -10.51 -7.48
CA TRP A 193 -27.79 -9.30 -8.27
C TRP A 193 -28.86 -9.55 -9.33
N SER A 194 -28.77 -10.67 -10.07
CA SER A 194 -29.77 -11.07 -11.07
C SER A 194 -31.15 -11.30 -10.46
N GLU A 195 -31.23 -11.86 -9.24
CA GLU A 195 -32.50 -12.07 -8.55
C GLU A 195 -33.14 -10.74 -8.10
N ARG A 196 -32.34 -9.76 -7.64
CA ARG A 196 -32.83 -8.40 -7.34
C ARG A 196 -33.33 -7.68 -8.58
N ASP A 197 -32.63 -7.79 -9.70
CA ASP A 197 -33.03 -7.16 -10.96
C ASP A 197 -34.33 -7.79 -11.51
N ASN A 198 -34.51 -9.11 -11.36
CA ASN A 198 -35.75 -9.79 -11.72
C ASN A 198 -36.96 -9.42 -10.82
N ILE A 199 -36.72 -9.06 -9.55
CA ILE A 199 -37.77 -8.55 -8.65
C ILE A 199 -38.17 -7.12 -9.07
N ASN A 200 -37.21 -6.24 -9.38
CA ASN A 200 -37.49 -4.88 -9.86
C ASN A 200 -38.27 -4.87 -11.19
N VAL A 201 -37.93 -5.74 -12.14
CA VAL A 201 -38.65 -5.84 -13.43
C VAL A 201 -40.12 -6.26 -13.25
N LYS A 202 -40.44 -7.08 -12.24
CA LYS A 202 -41.84 -7.45 -11.92
C LYS A 202 -42.63 -6.34 -11.23
N GLU A 203 -41.96 -5.39 -10.58
CA GLU A 203 -42.61 -4.22 -9.98
C GLU A 203 -42.82 -3.08 -10.99
N GLU A 204 -41.88 -2.85 -11.90
CA GLU A 204 -42.02 -1.83 -12.96
C GLU A 204 -43.06 -2.20 -14.04
N GLY A 205 -43.33 -3.50 -14.25
CA GLY A 205 -44.41 -3.97 -15.13
C GLY A 205 -45.84 -3.64 -14.66
N ARG A 206 -46.01 -2.97 -13.50
CA ARG A 206 -47.31 -2.46 -13.02
C ARG A 206 -47.43 -0.92 -13.05
N GLY A 207 -46.41 -0.22 -13.54
CA GLY A 207 -46.33 1.25 -13.44
C GLY A 207 -46.37 2.03 -14.76
N PHE A 208 -46.31 1.38 -15.93
CA PHE A 208 -46.19 2.09 -17.21
C PHE A 208 -47.54 2.38 -17.93
N ASP A 209 -48.67 1.95 -17.36
CA ASP A 209 -50.00 2.17 -17.96
C ASP A 209 -50.66 3.51 -17.56
N SER A 210 -49.98 4.36 -16.76
CA SER A 210 -50.53 5.64 -16.28
C SER A 210 -49.90 6.90 -16.88
N TRP A 211 -49.10 6.78 -17.95
CA TRP A 211 -48.62 7.96 -18.67
C TRP A 211 -49.76 8.59 -19.49
N PRO A 212 -50.19 9.83 -19.23
CA PRO A 212 -51.24 10.46 -20.01
C PRO A 212 -50.77 10.64 -21.46
N PRO A 213 -51.67 10.45 -22.46
CA PRO A 213 -51.31 10.73 -23.84
C PRO A 213 -50.88 12.21 -23.94
N PRO A 214 -49.79 12.52 -24.68
CA PRO A 214 -49.37 13.91 -24.85
C PRO A 214 -50.49 14.71 -25.54
N ASP A 215 -50.97 15.77 -24.90
CA ASP A 215 -52.02 16.69 -25.38
C ASP A 215 -51.63 17.49 -26.63
N ASN A 216 -50.53 17.13 -27.29
CA ASN A 216 -50.00 17.85 -28.43
C ASN A 216 -49.98 16.92 -29.65
N PRO A 217 -50.89 17.10 -30.63
CA PRO A 217 -50.72 16.43 -31.91
C PRO A 217 -49.38 16.87 -32.52
N PRO A 218 -48.63 15.95 -33.16
CA PRO A 218 -47.37 16.30 -33.77
C PRO A 218 -47.58 17.40 -34.82
N PRO A 219 -46.68 18.39 -34.92
CA PRO A 219 -46.82 19.49 -35.87
C PRO A 219 -46.90 18.92 -37.30
N GLU A 220 -47.99 19.24 -37.99
CA GLU A 220 -48.16 18.90 -39.40
C GLU A 220 -47.11 19.63 -40.23
N PHE A 221 -46.12 18.88 -40.73
CA PHE A 221 -45.16 19.43 -41.67
C PHE A 221 -45.86 19.66 -43.03
N PRO A 222 -45.78 20.86 -43.63
CA PRO A 222 -46.35 21.10 -44.94
C PRO A 222 -45.66 20.21 -45.97
N ARG A 223 -46.43 19.32 -46.59
CA ARG A 223 -45.98 18.54 -47.75
C ARG A 223 -46.13 19.42 -48.99
N SER A 224 -45.08 20.15 -49.35
CA SER A 224 -44.92 20.69 -50.69
C SER A 224 -43.47 20.58 -51.15
N PHE A 225 -43.33 20.02 -52.35
CA PHE A 225 -42.12 19.78 -53.13
C PHE A 225 -41.41 21.06 -53.55
#